data_AF-X6M0X1-F1
#
_entry.id   AF-X6M0X1-F1
#
_cell.length_a   1.000
_cell.length_b   1.000
_cell.length_c   1.000
_cell.angle_alpha   90.00
_cell.angle_beta   90.00
_cell.angle_gamma   90.00
#
_symmetry.space_group_name_H-M   'P 1'
#
loop_
_entity.id
_entity.type
_entity.pdbx_description
1 polymer ?
#
loop_
_entity_poly.entity_id
_entity_poly.type
_entity_poly.pdbx_seq_one_letter_code
_entity_poly.pdbx_strand_id
1 'polypeptide(L)'
;MEEEKSKSLNLVPQQKACFDKNWILQLNKQENINDFICLICKQIANNPMEISCPQHKNMNEILIVGENCLKQFINKNPNSCPIESHNNCLYLQNRLAKRYIGELKVICPRQFERGQNMQMTIQKGMKKEKLLDL
;
A
#
# COMPACT_ATOMS: atom_id res chain seq x y z
N MET A 1 41.03 8.81 -24.94
CA MET A 1 41.26 9.43 -23.64
C MET A 1 40.10 10.38 -23.43
N GLU A 2 39.30 10.06 -22.41
CA GLU A 2 38.34 10.92 -21.70
C GLU A 2 37.14 11.46 -22.52
N GLU A 3 35.89 11.38 -22.08
CA GLU A 3 35.37 11.20 -20.73
C GLU A 3 33.92 10.69 -20.84
N GLU A 4 33.62 9.57 -20.17
CA GLU A 4 32.25 9.10 -19.99
C GLU A 4 31.50 10.04 -19.04
N LYS A 5 30.53 10.77 -19.58
CA LYS A 5 29.62 11.60 -18.78
C LYS A 5 28.66 10.68 -18.02
N SER A 6 29.05 10.34 -16.80
CA SER A 6 28.22 9.66 -15.80
C SER A 6 26.90 10.41 -15.64
N LYS A 7 25.83 9.87 -16.22
CA LYS A 7 24.47 10.31 -15.91
C LYS A 7 24.18 9.90 -14.47
N SER A 8 24.36 10.83 -13.53
CA SER A 8 23.80 10.72 -12.19
C SER A 8 22.33 10.32 -12.33
N LEU A 9 22.04 9.07 -11.97
CA LEU A 9 20.68 8.64 -11.69
C LEU A 9 20.24 9.51 -10.52
N ASN A 10 19.50 10.58 -10.81
CA ASN A 10 18.66 11.25 -9.84
C ASN A 10 17.64 10.20 -9.36
N LEU A 11 18.07 9.38 -8.41
CA LEU A 11 17.20 8.59 -7.55
C LEU A 11 16.49 9.61 -6.66
N VAL A 12 15.54 10.36 -7.24
CA VAL A 12 14.44 10.90 -6.47
C VAL A 12 13.96 9.72 -5.64
N PRO A 13 13.94 9.80 -4.29
CA PRO A 13 13.42 8.72 -3.48
C PRO A 13 12.01 8.48 -4.00
N GLN A 14 11.84 7.42 -4.78
CA GLN A 14 10.57 7.11 -5.41
C GLN A 14 9.63 6.99 -4.24
N GLN A 15 8.75 7.98 -4.09
CA GLN A 15 7.85 8.12 -2.95
C GLN A 15 7.15 6.77 -2.79
N LYS A 16 7.59 6.00 -1.78
CA LYS A 16 7.26 4.58 -1.78
C LYS A 16 5.76 4.47 -1.51
N ALA A 17 5.05 3.89 -2.45
CA ALA A 17 3.64 3.58 -2.29
C ALA A 17 3.43 2.61 -1.12
N CYS A 18 2.18 2.50 -0.67
CA CYS A 18 1.73 1.40 0.18
C CYS A 18 1.99 0.05 -0.51
N PHE A 19 2.15 -1.00 0.29
CA PHE A 19 2.45 -2.34 -0.19
C PHE A 19 1.19 -3.02 -0.74
N ASP A 20 1.34 -3.71 -1.87
CA ASP A 20 0.25 -4.48 -2.49
C ASP A 20 -0.35 -5.47 -1.47
N LYS A 21 -1.65 -5.34 -1.21
CA LYS A 21 -2.36 -6.19 -0.26
C LYS A 21 -2.39 -7.66 -0.71
N ASN A 22 -2.58 -7.90 -2.01
CA ASN A 22 -2.65 -9.26 -2.57
C ASN A 22 -1.29 -9.95 -2.52
N TRP A 23 -0.21 -9.18 -2.64
CA TRP A 23 1.15 -9.69 -2.46
C TRP A 23 1.39 -10.17 -1.03
N ILE A 24 0.99 -9.37 -0.05
CA ILE A 24 1.13 -9.72 1.38
C ILE A 24 0.23 -10.90 1.75
N LEU A 25 -1.00 -10.94 1.23
CA LEU A 25 -1.96 -12.03 1.49
C LEU A 25 -1.51 -13.41 0.98
N GLN A 26 -0.47 -13.49 0.15
CA GLN A 26 0.06 -14.79 -0.28
C GLN A 26 0.56 -15.64 0.90
N LEU A 27 1.07 -15.01 1.96
CA LEU A 27 1.67 -15.70 3.12
C LEU A 27 1.09 -15.24 4.47
N ASN A 28 0.05 -14.41 4.47
CA ASN A 28 -0.59 -13.91 5.69
C ASN A 28 -2.11 -14.02 5.57
N LYS A 29 -2.78 -14.17 6.71
CA LYS A 29 -4.25 -14.13 6.77
C LYS A 29 -4.76 -12.69 6.69
N GLN A 30 -5.99 -12.53 6.23
CA GLN A 30 -6.66 -11.23 6.17
C GLN A 30 -6.78 -10.58 7.55
N GLU A 31 -7.11 -11.36 8.59
CA GLU A 31 -7.20 -10.86 9.96
C GLU A 31 -5.91 -10.18 10.43
N ASN A 32 -4.74 -10.72 10.04
CA ASN A 32 -3.44 -10.23 10.48
C ASN A 32 -3.06 -8.87 9.89
N ILE A 33 -3.77 -8.41 8.86
CA ILE A 33 -3.42 -7.19 8.11
C ILE A 33 -4.51 -6.13 8.11
N ASN A 34 -5.70 -6.44 8.65
CA ASN A 34 -6.87 -5.55 8.63
C ASN A 34 -6.55 -4.16 9.20
N ASP A 35 -5.88 -4.14 10.35
CA ASP A 35 -5.54 -2.92 11.09
C ASP A 35 -4.47 -2.05 10.41
N PHE A 36 -3.85 -2.57 9.34
CA PHE A 36 -2.77 -1.91 8.61
C PHE A 36 -3.18 -1.44 7.22
N ILE A 37 -4.47 -1.58 6.86
CA ILE A 37 -4.99 -1.12 5.58
C ILE A 37 -5.04 0.41 5.57
N CYS A 38 -4.34 1.01 4.61
CA CYS A 38 -4.38 2.44 4.39
C CYS A 38 -5.79 2.88 3.97
N LEU A 39 -6.40 3.81 4.71
CA LEU A 39 -7.75 4.31 4.42
C LEU A 39 -7.88 4.97 3.04
N ILE A 40 -6.79 5.52 2.48
CA ILE A 40 -6.78 6.25 1.21
C ILE A 40 -6.71 5.30 0.00
N CYS A 41 -5.68 4.45 -0.05
CA CYS A 41 -5.44 3.58 -1.23
C CYS A 41 -5.90 2.13 -1.06
N LYS A 42 -6.38 1.76 0.14
CA LYS A 42 -6.85 0.41 0.50
C LYS A 42 -5.79 -0.70 0.38
N GLN A 43 -4.52 -0.33 0.26
CA GLN A 43 -3.35 -1.22 0.30
C GLN A 43 -2.75 -1.24 1.72
N ILE A 44 -1.71 -2.05 1.98
CA ILE A 44 -1.07 -2.09 3.30
C ILE A 44 -0.16 -0.88 3.49
N ALA A 45 -0.38 -0.12 4.57
CA ALA A 45 0.26 1.16 4.79
C ALA A 45 1.79 1.03 4.84
N ASN A 46 2.48 1.80 4.00
CA ASN A 46 3.93 1.94 4.07
C ASN A 46 4.26 3.22 4.84
N ASN A 47 5.13 3.09 5.84
CA ASN A 47 5.38 4.10 6.87
C ASN A 47 4.04 4.62 7.46
N PRO A 48 3.32 3.78 8.22
CA PRO A 48 1.97 4.09 8.67
C PRO A 48 1.94 5.33 9.58
N MET A 49 0.97 6.18 9.31
CA MET A 49 0.55 7.32 10.12
C MET A 49 -0.86 7.05 10.64
N GLU A 50 -1.11 7.43 11.87
CA GLU A 50 -2.40 7.32 12.54
C GLU A 50 -3.10 8.69 12.56
N ILE A 51 -4.38 8.70 12.22
CA ILE A 51 -5.23 9.88 12.32
C ILE A 51 -5.72 9.98 13.76
N SER A 52 -5.32 11.06 14.46
CA SER A 52 -5.59 11.28 15.88
C SER A 52 -6.41 12.56 16.12
N CYS A 53 -7.28 12.90 15.17
CA CYS A 53 -8.12 14.09 15.26
C CYS A 53 -9.15 13.95 16.41
N PRO A 54 -9.43 15.02 17.19
CA PRO A 54 -10.43 14.98 18.25
C PRO A 54 -11.82 14.53 17.78
N GLN A 55 -12.18 14.86 16.55
CA GLN A 55 -13.42 14.47 15.86
C GLN A 55 -13.60 12.94 15.80
N HIS A 56 -12.51 12.19 15.83
CA HIS A 56 -12.51 10.73 15.68
C HIS A 56 -12.16 9.99 16.96
N LYS A 57 -12.05 10.69 18.10
CA LYS A 57 -11.62 10.10 19.38
C LYS A 57 -12.50 8.93 19.85
N ASN A 58 -13.78 8.94 19.49
CA ASN A 58 -14.75 7.92 19.90
C ASN A 58 -14.91 6.79 18.86
N MET A 59 -14.15 6.82 17.76
CA MET A 59 -14.13 5.70 16.82
C MET A 59 -13.29 4.58 17.43
N ASN A 60 -13.87 3.39 17.54
CA ASN A 60 -13.16 2.21 18.03
C ASN A 60 -12.19 1.61 16.97
N GLU A 61 -12.17 2.18 15.76
CA GLU A 61 -11.37 1.69 14.64
C GLU A 61 -9.98 2.33 14.61
N ILE A 62 -8.98 1.57 14.18
CA ILE A 62 -7.62 2.07 13.99
C ILE A 62 -7.55 2.81 12.66
N LEU A 63 -7.29 4.11 12.72
CA LEU A 63 -7.33 5.01 11.55
C LEU A 63 -5.95 5.17 10.93
N ILE A 64 -5.51 4.19 10.13
CA ILE A 64 -4.16 4.16 9.52
C ILE A 64 -4.17 4.66 8.07
N VAL A 65 -3.17 5.47 7.73
CA VAL A 65 -2.83 5.87 6.36
C VAL A 65 -1.34 5.71 6.09
N GLY A 66 -0.95 5.41 4.85
CA GLY A 66 0.46 5.48 4.46
C GLY A 66 0.92 6.93 4.39
N GLU A 67 2.12 7.24 4.90
CA GLU A 67 2.64 8.61 4.94
C GLU A 67 2.63 9.27 3.55
N ASN A 68 3.03 8.53 2.52
CA ASN A 68 3.05 9.08 1.16
C ASN A 68 1.63 9.37 0.63
N CYS A 69 0.68 8.46 0.88
CA CYS A 69 -0.72 8.68 0.52
C CYS A 69 -1.28 9.91 1.23
N LEU A 70 -0.94 10.09 2.51
CA LEU A 70 -1.35 11.25 3.30
C LEU A 70 -0.79 12.56 2.73
N LYS A 71 0.51 12.61 2.43
CA LYS A 71 1.15 13.79 1.82
C LYS A 71 0.48 14.18 0.50
N GLN A 72 0.22 13.19 -0.36
CA GLN A 72 -0.47 13.43 -1.63
C GLN A 72 -1.93 13.87 -1.46
N PHE A 73 -2.63 13.30 -0.46
CA PHE A 73 -4.00 13.68 -0.14
C PHE A 73 -4.11 15.13 0.32
N ILE A 74 -3.27 15.55 1.28
CA ILE A 74 -3.28 16.92 1.83
C ILE A 74 -2.95 17.94 0.73
N ASN A 75 -1.99 17.64 -0.15
CA ASN A 75 -1.64 18.52 -1.26
C ASN A 75 -2.79 18.75 -2.25
N LYS A 76 -3.68 17.77 -2.41
CA LYS A 76 -4.85 17.86 -3.32
C LYS A 76 -6.09 18.37 -2.62
N ASN A 77 -6.22 18.13 -1.31
CA ASN A 77 -7.40 18.42 -0.50
C ASN A 77 -6.95 19.22 0.73
N PRO A 78 -6.60 20.50 0.57
CA PRO A 78 -6.22 21.32 1.71
C PRO A 78 -7.37 21.39 2.71
N ASN A 79 -7.05 21.39 4.00
CA ASN A 79 -8.01 21.49 5.11
C ASN A 79 -9.06 20.37 5.17
N SER A 80 -8.72 19.17 4.69
CA SER A 80 -9.61 18.00 4.74
C SER A 80 -8.92 16.83 5.47
N CYS A 81 -9.70 16.03 6.19
CA CYS A 81 -9.26 14.75 6.76
C CYS A 81 -9.62 13.61 5.79
N PRO A 82 -8.81 12.55 5.68
CA PRO A 82 -9.15 11.36 4.89
C PRO A 82 -10.46 10.64 5.29
N ILE A 83 -11.04 10.96 6.45
CA ILE A 83 -12.29 10.37 6.95
C ILE A 83 -13.48 11.27 6.65
N GLU A 84 -13.41 12.54 7.05
CA GLU A 84 -14.46 13.53 6.82
C GLU A 84 -13.89 14.94 6.68
N SER A 85 -14.69 15.90 6.20
CA SER A 85 -14.21 17.26 6.01
C SER A 85 -14.11 18.03 7.34
N HIS A 86 -12.90 18.20 7.86
CA HIS A 86 -12.60 19.16 8.92
C HIS A 86 -11.14 19.65 8.83
N ASN A 87 -10.86 20.79 9.45
CA ASN A 87 -9.51 21.36 9.53
C ASN A 87 -8.74 20.86 10.78
N ASN A 88 -7.50 21.34 10.94
CA ASN A 88 -6.64 21.08 12.11
C ASN A 88 -6.44 19.58 12.40
N CYS A 89 -6.24 18.79 11.35
CA CYS A 89 -6.01 17.36 11.47
C CYS A 89 -4.71 17.06 12.22
N LEU A 90 -4.75 16.03 13.06
CA LEU A 90 -3.59 15.52 13.80
C LEU A 90 -3.18 14.17 13.24
N TYR A 91 -1.90 14.03 12.91
CA TYR A 91 -1.32 12.80 12.39
C TYR A 91 -0.09 12.41 13.20
N LEU A 92 -0.05 11.16 13.67
CA LEU A 92 1.04 10.64 14.48
C LEU A 92 1.70 9.47 13.77
N GLN A 93 3.03 9.36 13.87
CA GLN A 93 3.70 8.19 13.33
C GLN A 93 3.40 6.97 14.21
N ASN A 94 2.78 5.94 13.65
CA ASN A 94 2.48 4.72 14.41
C ASN A 94 3.66 3.74 14.31
N ARG A 95 4.59 3.87 15.26
CA ARG A 95 5.81 3.04 15.34
C ARG A 95 5.52 1.56 15.54
N LEU A 96 4.44 1.23 16.24
CA LEU A 96 4.04 -0.14 16.52
C LEU A 96 3.51 -0.82 15.25
N ALA A 97 2.59 -0.17 14.53
CA ALA A 97 2.12 -0.63 13.23
C ALA A 97 3.29 -0.78 12.24
N LYS A 98 4.23 0.19 12.23
CA LYS A 98 5.43 0.09 11.37
C LYS A 98 6.26 -1.15 11.67
N ARG A 99 6.40 -1.54 12.95
CA ARG A 99 7.11 -2.76 13.35
C ARG A 99 6.35 -4.00 12.89
N TYR A 100 5.06 -4.12 13.20
CA TYR A 100 4.26 -5.27 12.83
C TYR A 100 4.18 -5.48 11.30
N ILE A 101 4.02 -4.40 10.54
CA ILE A 101 4.06 -4.47 9.07
C ILE A 101 5.42 -4.98 8.59
N GLY A 102 6.51 -4.58 9.25
CA GLY A 102 7.86 -5.07 8.94
C GLY A 102 8.10 -6.55 9.26
N GLU A 103 7.24 -7.17 10.08
CA GLU A 103 7.32 -8.59 10.44
C GLU A 103 6.43 -9.48 9.54
N LEU A 104 5.61 -8.89 8.67
CA LEU A 104 4.76 -9.65 7.74
C LEU A 104 5.63 -10.47 6.78
N LYS A 105 5.27 -11.74 6.59
CA LYS A 105 5.96 -12.62 5.65
C LYS A 105 5.56 -12.26 4.22
N VAL A 106 6.53 -12.14 3.32
CA VAL A 106 6.23 -11.84 1.92
C VAL A 106 6.98 -12.78 0.99
N ILE A 107 6.37 -13.10 -0.14
CA ILE A 107 7.05 -13.79 -1.24
C ILE A 107 8.02 -12.78 -1.88
N CYS A 108 9.16 -13.23 -2.39
CA CYS A 108 10.04 -12.36 -3.18
C CYS A 108 9.23 -11.69 -4.32
N PRO A 109 9.29 -10.37 -4.53
CA PRO A 109 8.49 -9.68 -5.54
C PRO A 109 8.61 -10.30 -6.94
N ARG A 110 9.83 -10.72 -7.34
CA ARG A 110 10.06 -11.40 -8.63
C ARG A 110 9.37 -12.75 -8.74
N GLN A 111 9.19 -13.47 -7.63
CA GLN A 111 8.44 -14.74 -7.62
C GLN A 111 6.94 -14.46 -7.71
N PHE A 112 6.46 -13.42 -7.05
CA PHE A 112 5.05 -13.03 -7.09
C PHE A 112 4.60 -12.63 -8.52
N GLU A 113 5.38 -11.78 -9.21
CA GLU A 113 5.11 -11.39 -10.59
C GLU A 113 5.04 -12.60 -11.55
N ARG A 114 6.00 -13.53 -11.41
CA ARG A 114 6.01 -14.77 -12.23
C ARG A 114 4.79 -15.65 -11.94
N GLY A 115 4.40 -15.80 -10.68
CA GLY A 115 3.23 -16.58 -10.27
C GLY A 115 1.92 -16.06 -10.87
N GLN A 116 1.72 -14.73 -10.87
CA GLN A 116 0.55 -14.12 -11.50
C GLN A 116 0.46 -14.41 -13.00
N ASN A 117 1.58 -14.30 -13.71
CA ASN A 117 1.64 -14.58 -15.15
C ASN A 117 1.28 -16.04 -15.47
N MET A 118 1.69 -16.97 -14.61
CA MET A 118 1.37 -18.39 -14.76
C MET A 118 -0.13 -18.65 -14.53
N GLN A 119 -0.72 -18.09 -13.46
CA GLN A 119 -2.17 -18.19 -13.20
C GLN A 119 -3.01 -17.56 -14.32
N MET A 120 -2.62 -16.41 -14.85
CA MET A 120 -3.31 -15.77 -15.99
C MET A 120 -3.27 -16.63 -17.25
N THR A 121 -2.16 -17.34 -17.50
CA THR A 121 -2.02 -18.21 -18.67
C THR A 121 -2.93 -19.44 -18.55
N ILE A 122 -2.99 -20.05 -17.37
CA ILE A 122 -3.89 -21.18 -17.08
C ILE A 122 -5.36 -20.75 -17.25
N GLN A 123 -5.76 -19.60 -16.70
CA GLN A 123 -7.14 -19.10 -16.84
C GLN A 123 -7.50 -18.81 -18.31
N LYS A 124 -6.57 -18.30 -19.12
CA LYS A 124 -6.80 -18.08 -20.56
C LYS A 124 -6.92 -19.40 -21.33
N GLY A 125 -6.13 -20.41 -20.97
CA GLY A 125 -6.23 -21.77 -21.52
C GLY A 125 -7.60 -22.40 -21.24
N MET A 126 -8.01 -22.42 -19.97
CA MET A 126 -9.30 -22.99 -19.54
C MET A 126 -10.52 -22.28 -20.16
N LYS A 127 -10.42 -20.96 -20.42
CA LYS A 127 -11.48 -20.21 -21.13
C LYS A 127 -11.54 -20.52 -22.62
N LYS A 128 -10.40 -20.81 -23.25
CA LYS A 128 -10.34 -21.21 -24.67
C LYS A 128 -10.91 -22.60 -24.89
N GLU A 129 -10.60 -23.56 -24.02
CA GLU A 129 -11.16 -24.92 -24.09
C GLU A 129 -12.69 -24.89 -23.98
N LYS A 130 -13.25 -24.17 -23.00
CA LYS A 130 -14.71 -23.99 -22.86
C LYS A 130 -15.39 -23.28 -24.04
N LEU A 131 -14.66 -22.55 -24.88
CA LEU A 131 -15.20 -21.88 -26.07
C LEU A 131 -15.17 -22.78 -27.31
N LEU A 132 -14.32 -23.82 -27.31
CA LEU A 132 -14.23 -24.81 -28.39
C LEU A 132 -15.22 -25.97 -28.21
N ASP A 133 -15.81 -26.10 -27.02
CA ASP A 133 -16.84 -27.09 -26.69
C ASP A 133 -18.30 -26.60 -26.94
N LEU A 134 -18.47 -25.48 -27.67
CA LEU A 134 -19.76 -24.88 -28.09
C LEU A 134 -19.84 -24.81 -29.62
#